data_AF-A0A927HHR4-F1
#
_entry.id   AF-A0A927HHR4-F1
#
_cell.length_a   1.000
_cell.length_b   1.000
_cell.length_c   1.000
_cell.angle_alpha   90.00
_cell.angle_beta   90.00
_cell.angle_gamma   90.00
#
_symmetry.space_group_name_H-M   'P 1'
#
loop_
_entity.id
_entity.type
_entity.pdbx_description
1 polymer ?
#
loop_
_entity_poly.entity_id
_entity_poly.type
_entity_poly.pdbx_seq_one_letter_code
_entity_poly.pdbx_strand_id
1 'polypeptide(L)' 'MWDPAKDTCIEEVLTQANNLNELLDLMHICFSKMNSCQTEALIGLAMNISSDIFTRISEEAKRRENKPD' A
#
# COMPACT_ATOMS: atom_id res chain seq x y z
N MET A 1 -10.25 -16.46 0.37
CA MET A 1 -8.95 -16.10 0.94
C MET A 1 -8.05 -15.72 -0.22
N TRP A 2 -7.52 -14.50 -0.24
CA TRP A 2 -6.64 -14.01 -1.31
C TRP A 2 -5.28 -14.73 -1.25
N ASP A 3 -4.70 -15.08 -2.41
CA ASP A 3 -3.45 -15.85 -2.54
C ASP A 3 -2.41 -15.02 -3.30
N PRO A 4 -1.53 -14.30 -2.59
CA PRO A 4 -0.51 -13.48 -3.23
C PRO A 4 0.51 -14.27 -4.07
N ALA A 5 0.65 -15.58 -3.88
CA ALA A 5 1.54 -16.39 -4.70
C ALA A 5 0.98 -16.63 -6.12
N LYS A 6 -0.33 -16.45 -6.31
CA LYS A 6 -1.02 -16.63 -7.59
C LYS A 6 -1.43 -15.32 -8.26
N ASP A 7 -1.44 -14.23 -7.51
CA ASP A 7 -1.82 -12.92 -8.01
C ASP A 7 -0.61 -12.22 -8.64
N THR A 8 -0.61 -12.11 -9.97
CA THR A 8 0.47 -11.49 -10.74
C THR A 8 0.12 -10.07 -11.17
N CYS A 9 -1.02 -9.53 -10.71
CA CYS A 9 -1.52 -8.25 -11.15
C CYS A 9 -0.77 -7.08 -10.48
N ILE A 10 0.39 -6.73 -11.04
CA ILE A 10 1.19 -5.59 -10.59
C ILE A 10 0.45 -4.25 -10.71
N GLU A 11 -0.56 -4.17 -11.60
CA GLU A 11 -1.39 -2.98 -11.79
C GLU A 11 -2.19 -2.62 -10.53
N GLU A 12 -2.65 -3.61 -9.77
CA GLU A 12 -3.33 -3.36 -8.49
C GLU A 12 -2.38 -2.78 -7.45
N VAL A 13 -1.16 -3.31 -7.37
CA VAL A 13 -0.12 -2.80 -6.45
C VAL A 13 0.24 -1.36 -6.81
N LEU A 14 0.39 -1.08 -8.11
CA LEU A 14 0.66 0.27 -8.60
C LEU A 14 -0.48 1.23 -8.25
N THR A 15 -1.72 0.78 -8.42
CA THR A 15 -2.91 1.57 -8.05
C THR A 15 -2.94 1.86 -6.55
N GLN A 16 -2.65 0.86 -5.71
CA GLN A 16 -2.57 1.04 -4.25
C GLN A 16 -1.46 2.01 -3.86
N ALA A 17 -0.29 1.94 -4.51
CA ALA A 17 0.82 2.86 -4.26
C ALA A 17 0.47 4.30 -4.64
N ASN A 18 -0.20 4.51 -5.77
CA ASN A 18 -0.69 5.83 -6.16
C ASN A 18 -1.72 6.37 -5.16
N ASN A 19 -2.68 5.54 -4.75
CA ASN A 19 -3.68 5.92 -3.76
C ASN A 19 -3.04 6.29 -2.41
N LEU A 20 -2.00 5.57 -1.98
CA LEU A 20 -1.25 5.90 -0.77
C LEU A 20 -0.57 7.27 -0.90
N ASN A 21 0.06 7.55 -2.04
CA ASN A 21 0.70 8.85 -2.29
C ASN A 21 -0.33 9.99 -2.25
N GLU A 22 -1.45 9.85 -2.94
CA GLU A 22 -2.52 10.85 -2.95
C GLU A 22 -3.11 11.09 -1.55
N LEU A 23 -3.30 10.02 -0.77
CA LEU A 23 -3.74 10.10 0.61
C LEU A 23 -2.76 10.90 1.47
N LEU A 24 -1.46 10.62 1.38
CA LEU A 24 -0.42 11.30 2.15
C LEU A 24 -0.32 12.79 1.76
N ASP A 25 -0.44 13.12 0.48
CA ASP A 25 -0.49 14.51 0.01
C ASP A 25 -1.72 15.25 0.55
N LEU A 26 -2.90 14.61 0.51
CA LEU A 26 -4.12 15.21 1.07
C LEU A 26 -4.01 15.42 2.58
N MET A 27 -3.46 14.44 3.30
CA MET A 27 -3.19 14.52 4.73
C MET A 27 -2.23 15.67 5.04
N HIS A 28 -1.17 15.84 4.24
CA HIS A 28 -0.22 16.95 4.40
C HIS A 28 -0.90 18.30 4.21
N ILE A 29 -1.70 18.46 3.15
CA ILE A 29 -2.42 19.71 2.84
C ILE A 29 -3.45 20.04 3.92
N CYS A 30 -4.15 19.04 4.46
CA CYS A 30 -5.25 19.24 5.40
C CYS A 30 -4.84 19.14 6.87
N PHE A 31 -3.57 18.87 7.18
CA PHE A 31 -3.10 18.54 8.54
C PHE A 31 -3.55 19.54 9.60
N SER A 32 -3.44 20.84 9.33
CA SER A 32 -3.83 21.91 10.26
C SER A 32 -5.32 21.97 10.58
N LYS A 33 -6.17 21.30 9.78
CA LYS A 33 -7.63 21.24 9.92
C LYS A 33 -8.12 19.91 10.50
N MET A 34 -7.23 18.93 10.65
CA MET A 34 -7.59 17.61 11.19
C MET A 34 -7.50 17.60 12.71
N ASN A 35 -8.47 16.96 13.36
CA ASN A 35 -8.35 16.64 14.78
C ASN A 35 -7.49 15.38 15.00
N SER A 36 -7.15 15.10 16.26
CA SER A 36 -6.30 13.95 16.61
C SER A 36 -6.87 12.62 16.14
N CYS A 37 -8.17 12.39 16.33
CA CYS A 37 -8.85 11.15 15.91
C CYS A 37 -8.81 10.95 14.40
N GLN A 38 -9.08 12.00 13.62
CA GLN A 38 -8.97 11.96 12.15
C GLN A 38 -7.53 11.67 11.71
N THR A 39 -6.56 12.31 12.36
CA THR A 39 -5.13 12.13 12.06
C THR A 39 -4.70 10.69 12.33
N GLU A 40 -5.03 10.15 13.50
CA GLU A 40 -4.72 8.76 13.87
C GLU A 40 -5.37 7.76 12.91
N ALA A 41 -6.65 7.95 12.57
CA ALA A 41 -7.36 7.06 11.66
C ALA A 41 -6.73 7.04 10.27
N LEU A 42 -6.35 8.21 9.73
CA LEU A 42 -5.74 8.29 8.40
C LEU A 42 -4.29 7.78 8.39
N ILE A 43 -3.52 7.99 9.46
CA ILE A 43 -2.20 7.37 9.64
C ILE A 43 -2.36 5.84 9.66
N GLY A 44 -3.32 5.32 10.43
CA GLY A 44 -3.60 3.88 10.47
C GLY A 44 -3.97 3.31 9.10
N LEU A 45 -4.79 4.03 8.33
CA LEU A 45 -5.12 3.66 6.96
C LEU A 45 -3.88 3.64 6.05
N ALA A 46 -3.04 4.68 6.10
CA ALA A 46 -1.81 4.76 5.32
C ALA A 46 -0.84 3.61 5.66
N MET A 47 -0.70 3.28 6.95
CA MET A 47 0.10 2.14 7.42
C MET A 47 -0.43 0.80 6.89
N ASN A 48 -1.75 0.60 6.89
CA ASN A 48 -2.36 -0.62 6.36
C ASN A 48 -2.08 -0.78 4.86
N ILE A 49 -2.33 0.27 4.07
CA ILE A 49 -2.07 0.24 2.62
C ILE A 49 -0.58 -0.01 2.35
N SER A 50 0.31 0.65 3.10
CA SER A 50 1.76 0.43 2.98
C SER A 50 2.17 -1.00 3.29
N SER A 51 1.56 -1.63 4.30
CA SER A 51 1.85 -3.02 4.67
C SER A 51 1.40 -4.00 3.58
N ASP A 52 0.24 -3.77 2.98
CA ASP A 52 -0.28 -4.59 1.88
C ASP A 52 0.61 -4.50 0.65
N ILE A 53 1.02 -3.28 0.25
CA ILE A 53 1.96 -3.05 -0.85
C ILE A 53 3.28 -3.78 -0.60
N PHE A 54 3.86 -3.62 0.60
CA PHE A 54 5.13 -4.26 0.96
C PHE A 54 5.04 -5.78 0.87
N THR A 55 3.95 -6.37 1.36
CA THR A 55 3.70 -7.81 1.32
C THR A 55 3.66 -8.30 -0.13
N ARG A 56 2.85 -7.64 -0.98
CA ARG A 56 2.72 -7.96 -2.41
C ARG A 56 4.05 -7.87 -3.16
N ILE A 57 4.81 -6.79 -2.96
CA ILE A 57 6.12 -6.61 -3.60
C ILE A 57 7.11 -7.68 -3.14
N SER A 58 7.12 -8.01 -1.84
CA SER A 58 8.02 -9.02 -1.27
C SER A 58 7.73 -10.42 -1.82
N GLU A 59 6.46 -10.76 -2.00
CA GLU A 59 6.04 -12.05 -2.55
C GLU A 59 6.32 -12.15 -4.05
N GLU A 60 6.09 -11.08 -4.81
CA GLU A 60 6.46 -10.99 -6.22
C GLU A 60 7.98 -11.09 -6.43
N ALA A 61 8.79 -10.44 -5.56
CA ALA A 61 10.24 -10.55 -5.60
C ALA A 61 10.71 -12.00 -5.38
N LYS A 62 10.18 -12.67 -4.35
CA LYS A 62 10.44 -14.10 -4.11
C LYS A 62 10.02 -14.98 -5.29
N ARG A 63 8.90 -14.67 -5.95
CA ARG A 63 8.43 -15.42 -7.12
C ARG A 63 9.38 -15.30 -8.30
N ARG A 64 9.99 -14.13 -8.51
CA ARG A 64 10.98 -13.89 -9.56
C ARG A 64 12.29 -14.61 -9.28
N GLU A 65 12.76 -14.63 -8.04
CA GLU A 65 13.95 -15.39 -7.64
C GLU A 65 13.78 -16.91 -7.83
N ASN A 66 12.57 -17.44 -7.65
CA ASN A 66 12.29 -18.87 -7.76
C ASN A 66 11.89 -19.35 -9.16
N LYS A 67 11.84 -18.46 -10.17
CA LYS A 67 11.66 -18.88 -11.57
C LYS A 67 13.04 -19.10 -12.21
N PRO A 68 13.40 -20.34 -12.58
CA PRO A 68 14.59 -20.56 -13.40
C PRO A 68 14.36 -19.98 -14.79
N ASP A 69 15.41 -19.40 -15.39
CA ASP A 69 15.42 -18.86 -16.76
C ASP A 69 14.86 -19.84 -17.80
#